data_AF-A0A8H6XAT2-F1
#
_entry.id   AF-A0A8H6XAT2-F1
#
_cell.length_a   1.000
_cell.length_b   1.000
_cell.length_c   1.000
_cell.angle_alpha   90.00
_cell.angle_beta   90.00
_cell.angle_gamma   90.00
#
_symmetry.space_group_name_H-M   'P 1'
#
loop_
_entity.id
_entity.type
_entity.pdbx_description
1 polymer ?
#
loop_
_entity_poly.entity_id
_entity_poly.type
_entity_poly.pdbx_seq_one_letter_code
_entity_poly.pdbx_strand_id
1 'polypeptide(L)'
;MPTFDSLLPEIHDMIFEEVISSTLPCHDYERDHQEDRVQFKDVSYRGRSGGTRVKWQKTQTAHPADALLLVNHQVRAEAKGAWKRVVRKLPCHVDVMFAAEAELRPTFLSVYTDATHFDVVHAQFRVVGLPDAAVFAPEEKPTDPKAIWWAFDRNMPHVNWMFFDLLHRFLKAGPRLSQPEEVDQHITVRKLEINVLSPPDFGLLPPKDVSFHTWLLARRPRRITATRYGRGVDEEQEDEKKDLHRTQMRPEWLCDWIAGNIRRLTAMDYSTMHYGGIFYERIDEIVVLLDGEERAIFKLGQMLSELYPWGSAIQEWKEKAIKERLETGLSVVNSNE
;
A
#
# COMPACT_ATOMS: atom_id res chain seq x y z
N MET A 1 28.87 39.41 6.95
CA MET A 1 28.01 38.43 6.25
C MET A 1 26.97 37.96 7.26
N PRO A 2 25.67 37.98 6.92
CA PRO A 2 24.68 37.36 7.77
C PRO A 2 24.95 35.86 7.88
N THR A 3 24.99 35.34 9.10
CA THR A 3 25.04 33.91 9.43
C THR A 3 23.63 33.42 9.70
N PHE A 4 23.40 32.10 9.70
CA PHE A 4 22.10 31.53 10.07
C PHE A 4 21.60 32.11 11.41
N ASP A 5 22.47 32.17 12.42
CA ASP A 5 22.17 32.73 13.75
C ASP A 5 21.80 34.23 13.76
N SER A 6 21.99 34.94 12.65
CA SER A 6 21.59 36.35 12.51
C SER A 6 20.20 36.55 11.92
N LEU A 7 19.50 35.45 11.56
CA LEU A 7 18.13 35.49 11.11
C LEU A 7 17.17 35.73 12.28
N LEU A 8 15.98 36.24 11.96
CA LEU A 8 14.91 36.41 12.94
C LEU A 8 14.38 35.04 13.40
N PRO A 9 13.98 34.88 14.68
CA PRO A 9 13.44 33.62 15.20
C PRO A 9 12.28 33.06 14.39
N GLU A 10 11.43 33.92 13.83
CA GLU A 10 10.30 33.52 12.99
C GLU A 10 10.77 32.82 11.70
N ILE A 11 11.90 33.25 11.14
CA ILE A 11 12.48 32.65 9.94
C ILE A 11 13.10 31.28 10.28
N HIS A 12 13.74 31.16 11.45
CA HIS A 12 14.23 29.85 11.93
C HIS A 12 13.09 28.85 12.06
N ASP A 13 12.00 29.26 12.71
CA ASP A 13 10.82 28.41 12.90
C ASP A 13 10.25 27.96 11.56
N MET A 14 10.11 28.86 10.58
CA MET A 14 9.65 28.50 9.23
C MET A 14 10.58 27.50 8.53
N ILE A 15 11.90 27.70 8.61
CA ILE A 15 12.87 26.79 7.98
C ILE A 15 12.81 25.41 8.64
N PHE A 16 12.73 25.34 9.97
CA PHE A 16 12.64 24.07 10.68
C PHE A 16 11.33 23.36 10.37
N GLU A 17 10.20 24.07 10.34
CA GLU A 17 8.92 23.48 9.98
C GLU A 17 8.93 22.92 8.55
N GLU A 18 9.55 23.62 7.61
CA GLU A 18 9.70 23.14 6.23
C GLU A 18 10.59 21.89 6.13
N VAL A 19 11.76 21.89 6.80
CA VAL A 19 12.67 20.73 6.80
C VAL A 19 12.04 19.53 7.50
N ILE A 20 11.30 19.74 8.59
CA ILE A 20 10.56 18.69 9.30
C ILE A 20 9.40 18.17 8.43
N SER A 21 8.79 19.00 7.61
CA SER A 21 7.69 18.60 6.73
C SER A 21 8.16 18.03 5.39
N SER A 22 9.45 18.17 5.07
CA SER A 22 10.01 17.69 3.80
C SER A 22 9.92 16.16 3.66
N THR A 23 9.62 15.72 2.45
CA THR A 23 9.54 14.31 2.07
C THR A 23 10.84 13.86 1.42
N LEU A 24 11.27 12.65 1.74
CA LEU A 24 12.38 12.04 1.01
C LEU A 24 11.95 11.72 -0.43
N PRO A 25 12.87 11.85 -1.40
CA PRO A 25 12.59 11.44 -2.76
C PRO A 25 12.33 9.93 -2.83
N CYS A 26 11.45 9.51 -3.74
CA CYS A 26 11.21 8.10 -3.99
C CYS A 26 12.51 7.41 -4.43
N HIS A 27 12.81 6.24 -3.87
CA HIS A 27 13.96 5.46 -4.29
C HIS A 27 13.82 5.02 -5.75
N ASP A 28 14.92 5.01 -6.47
CA ASP A 28 14.98 4.37 -7.78
C ASP A 28 14.94 2.85 -7.62
N TYR A 29 14.27 2.15 -8.53
CA TYR A 29 14.14 0.69 -8.49
C TYR A 29 15.51 0.00 -8.50
N GLU A 30 16.48 0.52 -9.27
CA GLU A 30 17.83 -0.04 -9.34
C GLU A 30 18.64 0.15 -8.05
N ARG A 31 18.33 1.19 -7.27
CA ARG A 31 18.98 1.48 -5.98
C ARG A 31 18.29 0.78 -4.80
N ASP A 32 17.14 0.18 -5.04
CA ASP A 32 16.37 -0.54 -4.04
C ASP A 32 16.84 -2.00 -3.95
N HIS A 33 17.96 -2.19 -3.26
CA HIS A 33 18.57 -3.51 -3.12
C HIS A 33 17.68 -4.44 -2.28
N GLN A 34 17.36 -5.61 -2.84
CA GLN A 34 16.53 -6.61 -2.17
C GLN A 34 17.13 -7.07 -0.82
N GLU A 35 18.46 -7.03 -0.70
CA GLU A 35 19.18 -7.38 0.53
C GLU A 35 18.88 -6.45 1.70
N ASP A 36 18.43 -5.21 1.45
CA ASP A 36 18.07 -4.23 2.47
C ASP A 36 16.62 -4.35 2.94
N ARG A 37 15.89 -5.35 2.42
CA ARG A 37 14.48 -5.56 2.74
C ARG A 37 14.23 -6.84 3.52
N VAL A 38 13.25 -6.78 4.41
CA VAL A 38 12.84 -7.88 5.29
C VAL A 38 11.33 -8.02 5.31
N GLN A 39 10.90 -9.25 5.57
CA GLN A 39 9.54 -9.52 6.00
C GLN A 39 9.48 -9.34 7.51
N PHE A 40 8.62 -8.44 7.98
CA PHE A 40 8.33 -8.32 9.39
C PHE A 40 7.32 -9.37 9.84
N LYS A 41 7.58 -9.96 11.00
CA LYS A 41 6.72 -10.95 11.68
C LYS A 41 6.21 -10.40 13.01
N ASP A 42 6.00 -9.09 13.05
CA ASP A 42 5.59 -8.30 14.22
C ASP A 42 4.07 -8.23 14.38
N VAL A 43 3.32 -8.85 13.46
CA VAL A 43 1.86 -8.95 13.54
C VAL A 43 1.42 -10.36 13.14
N SER A 44 0.40 -10.88 13.83
CA SER A 44 -0.35 -12.04 13.37
C SER A 44 -1.16 -11.67 12.12
N TYR A 45 -0.56 -11.91 10.95
CA TYR A 45 -1.21 -11.70 9.66
C TYR A 45 -2.44 -12.60 9.54
N ARG A 46 -3.58 -11.99 9.26
CA ARG A 46 -4.80 -12.75 8.92
C ARG A 46 -4.82 -13.18 7.46
N GLY A 47 -4.04 -12.53 6.59
CA GLY A 47 -3.98 -12.88 5.18
C GLY A 47 -3.24 -14.18 4.93
N ARG A 48 -3.66 -14.91 3.90
CA ARG A 48 -3.08 -16.22 3.57
C ARG A 48 -1.65 -16.17 3.10
N SER A 49 -1.16 -15.02 2.62
CA SER A 49 0.26 -14.85 2.28
C SER A 49 1.16 -14.72 3.51
N GLY A 50 0.62 -14.45 4.69
CA GLY A 50 1.39 -14.30 5.93
C GLY A 50 2.47 -13.22 5.84
N GLY A 51 2.27 -12.19 5.02
CA GLY A 51 3.25 -11.13 4.76
C GLY A 51 4.47 -11.55 3.91
N THR A 52 4.53 -12.78 3.40
CA THR A 52 5.74 -13.32 2.72
C THR A 52 6.21 -12.51 1.52
N ARG A 53 5.28 -11.82 0.85
CA ARG A 53 5.49 -11.01 -0.35
C ARG A 53 5.36 -9.51 -0.10
N VAL A 54 5.44 -9.07 1.16
CA VAL A 54 5.56 -7.66 1.55
C VAL A 54 6.92 -7.47 2.21
N LYS A 55 7.79 -6.70 1.56
CA LYS A 55 9.21 -6.53 1.93
C LYS A 55 9.50 -5.10 2.34
N TRP A 56 9.59 -4.88 3.62
CA TRP A 56 9.85 -3.57 4.23
C TRP A 56 11.35 -3.29 4.29
N GLN A 57 11.74 -2.02 4.28
CA GLN A 57 13.13 -1.63 4.51
C GLN A 57 13.57 -2.02 5.93
N LYS A 58 14.77 -2.61 6.06
CA LYS A 58 15.36 -3.03 7.35
C LYS A 58 15.59 -1.85 8.28
N THR A 59 16.10 -0.77 7.73
CA THR A 59 16.42 0.46 8.42
C THR A 59 15.51 1.56 7.90
N GLN A 60 15.07 2.43 8.78
CA GLN A 60 14.35 3.61 8.37
C GLN A 60 15.35 4.60 7.78
N THR A 61 15.03 5.15 6.62
CA THR A 61 15.85 6.22 6.03
C THR A 61 15.85 7.41 6.99
N ALA A 62 17.04 7.96 7.29
CA ALA A 62 17.18 9.08 8.20
C ALA A 62 16.28 10.24 7.75
N HIS A 63 15.48 10.76 8.67
CA HIS A 63 14.59 11.87 8.38
C HIS A 63 15.45 13.12 8.13
N PRO A 64 15.13 14.01 7.17
CA PRO A 64 15.94 15.22 6.90
C PRO A 64 16.20 16.06 8.16
N ALA A 65 15.21 16.12 9.05
CA ALA A 65 15.31 16.80 10.33
C ALA A 65 16.20 16.11 11.38
N ASP A 66 16.65 14.86 11.18
CA ASP A 66 17.67 14.23 12.05
C ASP A 66 18.98 15.02 12.00
N ALA A 67 19.33 15.58 10.82
CA ALA A 67 20.50 16.43 10.68
C ALA A 67 20.40 17.69 11.55
N LEU A 68 19.21 18.29 11.66
CA LEU A 68 18.97 19.47 12.52
C LEU A 68 19.22 19.15 14.00
N LEU A 69 18.94 17.93 14.44
CA LEU A 69 19.17 17.49 15.82
C LEU A 69 20.65 17.31 16.15
N LEU A 70 21.53 17.29 15.14
CA LEU A 70 22.96 17.01 15.24
C LEU A 70 23.84 18.25 15.04
N VAL A 71 23.31 19.40 14.61
CA VAL A 71 24.10 20.61 14.31
C VAL A 71 24.71 21.25 15.57
N ASN A 72 23.87 21.76 16.48
CA ASN A 72 24.30 22.35 17.76
C ASN A 72 23.14 22.34 18.78
N HIS A 73 23.41 22.71 20.04
CA HIS A 73 22.42 22.68 21.11
C HIS A 73 21.23 23.64 20.91
N GLN A 74 21.46 24.82 20.32
CA GLN A 74 20.41 25.81 20.07
C GLN A 74 19.48 25.35 18.94
N VAL A 75 20.04 25.03 17.76
CA VAL A 75 19.29 24.49 16.61
C VAL A 75 18.53 23.24 17.01
N ARG A 76 19.14 22.36 17.81
CA ARG A 76 18.46 21.17 18.34
C ARG A 76 17.27 21.52 19.23
N ALA A 77 17.38 22.55 20.07
CA ALA A 77 16.29 22.98 20.94
C ALA A 77 15.14 23.61 20.14
N GLU A 78 15.48 24.49 19.18
CA GLU A 78 14.53 25.14 18.28
C GLU A 78 13.82 24.10 17.38
N ALA A 79 14.58 23.20 16.74
CA ALA A 79 14.02 22.11 15.92
C ALA A 79 13.13 21.17 16.73
N LYS A 80 13.47 20.85 17.99
CA LYS A 80 12.57 20.09 18.89
C LYS A 80 11.31 20.87 19.23
N GLY A 81 11.41 22.19 19.38
CA GLY A 81 10.27 23.08 19.57
C GLY A 81 9.33 23.03 18.37
N ALA A 82 9.87 23.25 17.17
CA ALA A 82 9.15 23.13 15.91
C ALA A 82 8.51 21.75 15.75
N TRP A 83 9.27 20.67 15.95
CA TRP A 83 8.78 19.30 15.85
C TRP A 83 7.53 19.07 16.68
N LYS A 84 7.51 19.49 17.94
CA LYS A 84 6.34 19.33 18.82
C LYS A 84 5.09 20.05 18.30
N ARG A 85 5.25 21.14 17.52
CA ARG A 85 4.14 21.89 16.95
C ARG A 85 3.61 21.24 15.67
N VAL A 86 4.49 20.80 14.78
CA VAL A 86 4.10 20.26 13.45
C VAL A 86 3.80 18.77 13.45
N VAL A 87 4.39 17.96 14.34
CA VAL A 87 4.33 16.48 14.27
C VAL A 87 2.92 15.90 14.16
N ARG A 88 1.92 16.53 14.81
CA ARG A 88 0.53 16.06 14.76
C ARG A 88 -0.16 16.31 13.41
N LYS A 89 0.39 17.21 12.59
CA LYS A 89 -0.13 17.62 11.29
C LYS A 89 0.69 17.06 10.13
N LEU A 90 1.79 16.36 10.42
CA LEU A 90 2.66 15.83 9.38
C LEU A 90 1.94 14.72 8.62
N PRO A 91 1.81 14.84 7.29
CA PRO A 91 1.29 13.75 6.49
C PRO A 91 2.26 12.57 6.51
N CYS A 92 1.71 11.36 6.53
CA CYS A 92 2.51 10.15 6.34
C CYS A 92 2.64 9.87 4.84
N HIS A 93 3.86 9.83 4.33
CA HIS A 93 4.15 9.48 2.94
C HIS A 93 4.77 8.09 2.86
N VAL A 94 4.17 7.23 2.05
CA VAL A 94 4.64 5.86 1.79
C VAL A 94 4.74 5.67 0.29
N ASP A 95 5.91 5.25 -0.18
CA ASP A 95 6.07 4.72 -1.52
C ASP A 95 5.93 3.20 -1.49
N VAL A 96 5.19 2.64 -2.43
CA VAL A 96 4.92 1.20 -2.53
C VAL A 96 5.23 0.75 -3.95
N MET A 97 6.42 0.18 -4.10
CA MET A 97 6.79 -0.47 -5.36
C MET A 97 6.12 -1.84 -5.44
N PHE A 98 5.37 -2.10 -6.51
CA PHE A 98 4.95 -3.43 -6.91
C PHE A 98 6.02 -4.01 -7.85
N ALA A 99 7.05 -4.60 -7.24
CA ALA A 99 8.27 -5.01 -7.92
C ALA A 99 8.05 -6.31 -8.70
N ALA A 100 8.35 -6.25 -10.00
CA ALA A 100 8.28 -7.34 -10.96
C ALA A 100 6.96 -8.12 -10.91
N GLU A 101 5.87 -7.44 -10.51
CA GLU A 101 4.56 -8.05 -10.28
C GLU A 101 4.61 -9.28 -9.35
N ALA A 102 5.52 -9.30 -8.37
CA ALA A 102 5.79 -10.47 -7.53
C ALA A 102 5.72 -10.17 -6.03
N GLU A 103 6.10 -8.96 -5.62
CA GLU A 103 6.14 -8.53 -4.22
C GLU A 103 5.88 -7.02 -4.08
N LEU A 104 5.34 -6.62 -2.93
CA LEU A 104 5.19 -5.23 -2.55
C LEU A 104 6.38 -4.80 -1.70
N ARG A 105 6.94 -3.65 -2.01
CA ARG A 105 8.11 -3.07 -1.36
C ARG A 105 7.77 -1.67 -0.83
N PRO A 106 7.09 -1.60 0.33
CA PRO A 106 6.79 -0.32 0.96
C PRO A 106 8.05 0.35 1.53
N THR A 107 8.12 1.67 1.42
CA THR A 107 9.15 2.55 1.99
C THR A 107 8.49 3.81 2.53
N PHE A 108 8.76 4.15 3.79
CA PHE A 108 8.30 5.40 4.37
C PHE A 108 9.20 6.55 3.90
N LEU A 109 8.63 7.56 3.27
CA LEU A 109 9.33 8.75 2.76
C LEU A 109 9.30 9.92 3.74
N SER A 110 8.22 10.00 4.53
CA SER A 110 8.08 10.96 5.62
C SER A 110 7.09 10.37 6.60
N VAL A 111 7.54 10.09 7.82
CA VAL A 111 6.65 9.55 8.84
C VAL A 111 7.19 9.76 10.25
N TYR A 112 6.27 9.98 11.18
CA TYR A 112 6.55 9.97 12.60
C TYR A 112 6.28 8.58 13.20
N THR A 113 7.32 7.93 13.74
CA THR A 113 7.27 6.52 14.19
C THR A 113 6.36 6.26 15.38
N ASP A 114 6.09 7.28 16.19
CA ASP A 114 5.29 7.15 17.41
C ASP A 114 3.83 7.58 17.22
N ALA A 115 3.44 8.01 16.02
CA ALA A 115 2.04 8.33 15.73
C ALA A 115 1.19 7.06 15.67
N THR A 116 0.06 7.10 16.40
CA THR A 116 -1.03 6.11 16.30
C THR A 116 -2.25 6.66 15.56
N HIS A 117 -2.24 7.95 15.23
CA HIS A 117 -3.30 8.61 14.49
C HIS A 117 -2.70 9.43 13.35
N PHE A 118 -3.23 9.24 12.14
CA PHE A 118 -2.80 9.95 10.94
C PHE A 118 -3.97 10.70 10.32
N ASP A 119 -3.82 12.01 10.17
CA ASP A 119 -4.80 12.85 9.48
C ASP A 119 -4.91 12.50 7.99
N VAL A 120 -3.76 12.32 7.34
CA VAL A 120 -3.65 11.90 5.95
C VAL A 120 -2.45 10.97 5.78
N VAL A 121 -2.66 9.86 5.09
CA VAL A 121 -1.61 8.94 4.62
C VAL A 121 -1.63 8.95 3.10
N HIS A 122 -0.55 9.44 2.49
CA HIS A 122 -0.34 9.38 1.04
C HIS A 122 0.50 8.15 0.70
N ALA A 123 -0.14 7.15 0.10
CA ALA A 123 0.50 5.94 -0.39
C ALA A 123 0.63 6.01 -1.92
N GLN A 124 1.85 6.14 -2.43
CA GLN A 124 2.15 6.14 -3.86
C GLN A 124 2.47 4.73 -4.32
N PHE A 125 1.70 4.19 -5.26
CA PHE A 125 1.93 2.87 -5.82
C PHE A 125 2.58 2.98 -7.20
N ARG A 126 3.65 2.22 -7.41
CA ARG A 126 4.38 2.20 -8.68
C ARG A 126 4.59 0.75 -9.10
N VAL A 127 4.27 0.41 -10.34
CA VAL A 127 4.74 -0.86 -10.91
C VAL A 127 6.19 -0.63 -11.36
N VAL A 128 7.09 -1.53 -11.00
CA VAL A 128 8.51 -1.39 -11.34
C VAL A 128 9.12 -2.73 -11.71
N GLY A 129 10.00 -2.73 -12.70
CA GLY A 129 10.64 -3.94 -13.22
C GLY A 129 9.68 -4.81 -14.05
N LEU A 130 10.29 -5.68 -14.85
CA LEU A 130 9.59 -6.73 -15.57
C LEU A 130 9.76 -8.05 -14.80
N PRO A 131 8.80 -8.98 -14.86
CA PRO A 131 9.04 -10.32 -14.37
C PRO A 131 10.19 -10.95 -15.16
N ASP A 132 11.12 -11.60 -14.46
CA ASP A 132 12.29 -12.21 -15.07
C ASP A 132 11.89 -13.23 -16.16
N ALA A 133 12.56 -13.20 -17.31
CA ALA A 133 12.37 -14.17 -18.40
C ALA A 133 12.57 -15.62 -17.91
N ALA A 134 13.48 -15.86 -16.96
CA ALA A 134 13.70 -17.16 -16.34
C ALA A 134 12.51 -17.63 -15.50
N VAL A 135 11.72 -16.69 -14.93
CA VAL A 135 10.45 -17.02 -14.28
C VAL A 135 9.51 -17.64 -15.30
N PHE A 136 9.50 -17.20 -16.56
CA PHE A 136 8.68 -17.77 -17.64
C PHE A 136 9.15 -19.14 -18.18
N ALA A 137 10.32 -19.65 -17.77
CA ALA A 137 10.80 -20.95 -18.21
C ALA A 137 9.94 -22.11 -17.66
N PRO A 138 9.69 -23.19 -18.44
CA PRO A 138 8.72 -24.24 -18.07
C PRO A 138 9.17 -25.25 -17.00
N GLU A 139 10.39 -25.13 -16.45
CA GLU A 139 11.09 -26.29 -15.90
C GLU A 139 11.24 -26.36 -14.37
N GLU A 140 10.98 -25.31 -13.59
CA GLU A 140 11.17 -25.38 -12.13
C GLU A 140 9.92 -25.06 -11.30
N LYS A 141 9.57 -26.06 -10.45
CA LYS A 141 8.72 -26.15 -9.24
C LYS A 141 7.65 -25.06 -8.91
N PRO A 142 6.53 -25.47 -8.26
CA PRO A 142 5.27 -24.70 -8.13
C PRO A 142 5.27 -23.55 -7.12
N THR A 143 6.41 -22.88 -6.90
CA THR A 143 6.46 -21.57 -6.24
C THR A 143 6.50 -20.47 -7.29
N ASP A 144 5.70 -20.62 -8.35
CA ASP A 144 5.71 -19.76 -9.53
C ASP A 144 5.20 -18.35 -9.17
N PRO A 145 6.01 -17.28 -9.29
CA PRO A 145 5.54 -15.89 -9.19
C PRO A 145 4.35 -15.60 -10.11
N LYS A 146 4.21 -16.33 -11.22
CA LYS A 146 3.07 -16.21 -12.15
C LYS A 146 1.73 -16.50 -11.51
N ALA A 147 1.68 -17.24 -10.40
CA ALA A 147 0.44 -17.64 -9.75
C ALA A 147 -0.22 -16.52 -8.94
N ILE A 148 0.43 -15.36 -8.71
CA ILE A 148 -0.13 -14.42 -7.73
C ILE A 148 -1.46 -13.80 -8.18
N TRP A 149 -1.65 -13.67 -9.49
CA TRP A 149 -2.87 -13.17 -10.12
C TRP A 149 -3.92 -14.26 -10.33
N TRP A 150 -3.54 -15.53 -10.21
CA TRP A 150 -4.43 -16.66 -10.46
C TRP A 150 -4.94 -17.24 -9.14
N ALA A 151 -6.25 -17.25 -9.01
CA ALA A 151 -6.95 -18.04 -8.01
C ALA A 151 -6.90 -19.53 -8.38
N PHE A 152 -6.34 -20.38 -7.52
CA PHE A 152 -6.62 -21.81 -7.56
C PHE A 152 -7.81 -22.11 -6.64
N ASP A 153 -8.86 -22.68 -7.23
CA ASP A 153 -10.08 -23.20 -6.60
C ASP A 153 -10.74 -22.32 -5.51
N ARG A 154 -11.76 -21.53 -5.89
CA ARG A 154 -12.60 -20.67 -5.01
C ARG A 154 -11.87 -19.66 -4.12
N ASN A 155 -10.54 -19.63 -4.15
CA ASN A 155 -9.73 -18.75 -3.31
C ASN A 155 -9.43 -17.42 -4.01
N MET A 156 -9.21 -16.37 -3.22
CA MET A 156 -8.80 -15.07 -3.74
C MET A 156 -7.34 -15.12 -4.22
N PRO A 157 -6.96 -14.47 -5.34
CA PRO A 157 -5.58 -14.42 -5.81
C PRO A 157 -4.59 -13.95 -4.74
N HIS A 158 -3.34 -14.42 -4.76
CA HIS A 158 -2.34 -14.02 -3.76
C HIS A 158 -2.07 -12.52 -3.74
N VAL A 159 -2.17 -11.84 -4.88
CA VAL A 159 -2.01 -10.38 -4.95
C VAL A 159 -2.99 -9.64 -4.03
N ASN A 160 -4.21 -10.18 -3.85
CA ASN A 160 -5.19 -9.61 -2.93
C ASN A 160 -4.74 -9.75 -1.48
N TRP A 161 -4.14 -10.89 -1.13
CA TRP A 161 -3.60 -11.13 0.21
C TRP A 161 -2.36 -10.27 0.49
N MET A 162 -1.53 -10.02 -0.53
CA MET A 162 -0.37 -9.12 -0.40
C MET A 162 -0.79 -7.71 -0.05
N PHE A 163 -1.78 -7.17 -0.77
CA PHE A 163 -2.31 -5.84 -0.51
C PHE A 163 -3.00 -5.75 0.85
N PHE A 164 -3.79 -6.78 1.19
CA PHE A 164 -4.38 -6.87 2.53
C PHE A 164 -3.31 -6.93 3.63
N ASP A 165 -2.27 -7.75 3.48
CA ASP A 165 -1.19 -7.88 4.46
C ASP A 165 -0.42 -6.56 4.65
N LEU A 166 -0.20 -5.81 3.56
CA LEU A 166 0.41 -4.47 3.61
C LEU A 166 -0.44 -3.52 4.47
N LEU A 167 -1.72 -3.36 4.15
CA LEU A 167 -2.62 -2.47 4.88
C LEU A 167 -2.83 -2.96 6.32
N HIS A 168 -3.03 -4.25 6.52
CA HIS A 168 -3.26 -4.84 7.83
C HIS A 168 -2.06 -4.65 8.76
N ARG A 169 -0.82 -4.84 8.27
CA ARG A 169 0.36 -4.54 9.07
C ARG A 169 0.45 -3.05 9.36
N PHE A 170 0.21 -2.18 8.38
CA PHE A 170 0.23 -0.73 8.62
C PHE A 170 -0.80 -0.31 9.68
N LEU A 171 -2.02 -0.83 9.63
CA LEU A 171 -3.07 -0.50 10.62
C LEU A 171 -2.81 -1.09 12.02
N LYS A 172 -2.01 -2.15 12.12
CA LYS A 172 -1.65 -2.76 13.39
C LYS A 172 -0.35 -2.23 14.00
N ALA A 173 0.69 -2.05 13.21
CA ALA A 173 2.03 -1.72 13.70
C ALA A 173 2.49 -0.31 13.26
N GLY A 174 1.83 0.27 12.24
CA GLY A 174 2.16 1.58 11.72
C GLY A 174 3.54 1.60 11.04
N PRO A 175 4.21 2.75 11.08
CA PRO A 175 5.54 2.94 10.49
C PRO A 175 6.70 2.34 11.28
N ARG A 176 6.43 1.73 12.41
CA ARG A 176 7.47 1.18 13.27
C ARG A 176 8.18 0.02 12.56
N LEU A 177 9.49 -0.02 12.72
CA LEU A 177 10.29 -1.19 12.37
C LEU A 177 9.92 -2.35 13.31
N SER A 178 10.21 -3.59 12.89
CA SER A 178 9.84 -4.81 13.61
C SER A 178 10.00 -4.68 15.13
N GLN A 179 8.92 -4.90 15.86
CA GLN A 179 8.98 -5.11 17.30
C GLN A 179 9.04 -6.60 17.61
N PRO A 180 9.72 -7.02 18.70
CA PRO A 180 9.80 -8.42 19.09
C PRO A 180 8.46 -8.98 19.61
N GLU A 181 7.52 -8.11 20.00
CA GLU A 181 6.21 -8.48 20.53
C GLU A 181 5.10 -8.10 19.54
N GLU A 182 4.15 -9.03 19.33
CA GLU A 182 2.95 -8.80 18.51
C GLU A 182 1.97 -7.87 19.24
N VAL A 183 2.20 -6.57 19.17
CA VAL A 183 1.34 -5.56 19.82
C VAL A 183 0.60 -4.75 18.76
N ASP A 184 -0.73 -4.88 18.74
CA ASP A 184 -1.61 -3.99 17.99
C ASP A 184 -1.51 -2.57 18.58
N GLN A 185 -0.96 -1.64 17.80
CA GLN A 185 -0.80 -0.22 18.13
C GLN A 185 -2.05 0.59 17.87
N HIS A 186 -3.11 -0.06 17.37
CA HIS A 186 -4.39 0.57 17.14
C HIS A 186 -4.32 1.78 16.20
N ILE A 187 -3.56 1.67 15.10
CA ILE A 187 -3.34 2.80 14.18
C ILE A 187 -4.66 3.20 13.52
N THR A 188 -4.95 4.50 13.54
CA THR A 188 -6.12 5.10 12.90
C THR A 188 -5.71 6.09 11.83
N VAL A 189 -6.52 6.18 10.77
CA VAL A 189 -6.27 7.04 9.63
C VAL A 189 -7.56 7.75 9.27
N ARG A 190 -7.55 9.09 9.26
CA ARG A 190 -8.69 9.84 8.75
C ARG A 190 -8.78 9.68 7.23
N LYS A 191 -7.77 10.10 6.47
CA LYS A 191 -7.77 9.93 5.00
C LYS A 191 -6.60 9.08 4.52
N LEU A 192 -6.90 7.94 3.89
CA LEU A 192 -5.90 7.12 3.18
C LEU A 192 -6.00 7.39 1.69
N GLU A 193 -5.00 8.06 1.12
CA GLU A 193 -4.91 8.29 -0.32
C GLU A 193 -3.97 7.27 -0.95
N ILE A 194 -4.48 6.45 -1.86
CA ILE A 194 -3.71 5.48 -2.63
C ILE A 194 -3.60 6.00 -4.05
N ASN A 195 -2.44 6.54 -4.42
CA ASN A 195 -2.20 7.10 -5.75
C ASN A 195 -1.33 6.16 -6.58
N VAL A 196 -1.89 5.59 -7.65
CA VAL A 196 -1.13 4.78 -8.60
C VAL A 196 -0.50 5.70 -9.62
N LEU A 197 0.83 5.66 -9.72
CA LEU A 197 1.60 6.50 -10.64
C LEU A 197 1.93 5.76 -11.93
N SER A 198 1.76 6.46 -13.04
CA SER A 198 2.24 6.03 -14.34
C SER A 198 3.77 6.01 -14.38
N PRO A 199 4.38 5.01 -15.05
CA PRO A 199 5.82 5.01 -15.24
C PRO A 199 6.23 6.18 -16.16
N PRO A 200 7.47 6.70 -16.02
CA PRO A 200 7.97 7.74 -16.92
C PRO A 200 8.12 7.25 -18.37
N ASP A 201 8.39 5.95 -18.56
CA ASP A 201 8.51 5.31 -19.87
C ASP A 201 7.24 4.51 -20.21
N PHE A 202 6.44 5.04 -21.13
CA PHE A 202 5.23 4.39 -21.64
C PHE A 202 5.54 3.32 -22.70
N GLY A 203 6.76 3.24 -23.22
CA GLY A 203 7.17 2.28 -24.24
C GLY A 203 7.17 0.83 -23.75
N LEU A 204 7.25 0.62 -22.44
CA LEU A 204 7.16 -0.69 -21.81
C LEU A 204 5.72 -1.13 -21.51
N LEU A 205 4.72 -0.27 -21.74
CA LEU A 205 3.33 -0.61 -21.45
C LEU A 205 2.68 -1.38 -22.61
N PRO A 206 1.72 -2.26 -22.31
CA PRO A 206 0.84 -2.86 -23.30
C PRO A 206 0.12 -1.79 -24.12
N PRO A 207 -0.19 -2.07 -25.40
CA PRO A 207 -1.07 -1.24 -26.21
C PRO A 207 -2.40 -0.95 -25.50
N LYS A 208 -2.96 0.26 -25.72
CA LYS A 208 -4.16 0.74 -25.01
C LYS A 208 -5.43 -0.06 -25.32
N ASP A 209 -5.47 -0.72 -26.47
CA ASP A 209 -6.56 -1.58 -26.93
C ASP A 209 -6.51 -2.98 -26.32
N VAL A 210 -5.38 -3.38 -25.72
CA VAL A 210 -5.28 -4.64 -24.98
C VAL A 210 -5.99 -4.49 -23.64
N SER A 211 -6.89 -5.42 -23.32
CA SER A 211 -7.53 -5.47 -22.00
C SER A 211 -6.60 -6.09 -20.94
N PHE A 212 -6.81 -5.75 -19.67
CA PHE A 212 -6.12 -6.41 -18.55
C PHE A 212 -6.23 -7.94 -18.62
N HIS A 213 -7.43 -8.45 -18.95
CA HIS A 213 -7.67 -9.89 -19.04
C HIS A 213 -6.87 -10.54 -20.17
N THR A 214 -6.84 -9.90 -21.35
CA THR A 214 -6.05 -10.37 -22.51
C THR A 214 -4.56 -10.40 -22.18
N TRP A 215 -4.04 -9.32 -21.61
CA TRP A 215 -2.65 -9.23 -21.18
C TRP A 215 -2.29 -10.29 -20.13
N LEU A 216 -3.15 -10.47 -19.13
CA LEU A 216 -2.93 -11.45 -18.07
C LEU A 216 -2.97 -12.89 -18.63
N LEU A 217 -3.92 -13.20 -19.52
CA LEU A 217 -4.01 -14.51 -20.18
C LEU A 217 -2.81 -14.80 -21.08
N ALA A 218 -2.32 -13.81 -21.82
CA ALA A 218 -1.11 -13.95 -22.63
C ALA A 218 0.08 -14.39 -21.76
N ARG A 219 0.15 -13.89 -20.52
CA ARG A 219 1.22 -14.19 -19.54
C ARG A 219 1.00 -15.45 -18.71
N ARG A 220 -0.06 -16.22 -18.97
CA ARG A 220 -0.39 -17.42 -18.19
C ARG A 220 0.64 -18.54 -18.43
N PRO A 221 1.15 -19.22 -17.38
CA PRO A 221 2.06 -20.34 -17.57
C PRO A 221 1.48 -21.47 -18.42
N ARG A 222 2.24 -21.93 -19.43
CA ARG A 222 1.86 -22.97 -20.42
C ARG A 222 1.37 -24.29 -19.80
N ARG A 223 1.82 -24.65 -18.58
CA ARG A 223 1.35 -25.89 -17.90
C ARG A 223 -0.14 -25.85 -17.53
N ILE A 224 -0.75 -24.68 -17.41
CA ILE A 224 -2.18 -24.55 -17.04
C ILE A 224 -3.10 -24.71 -18.26
N THR A 225 -2.63 -24.40 -19.47
CA THR A 225 -3.44 -24.48 -20.70
C THR A 225 -3.45 -25.88 -21.32
N ALA A 226 -2.34 -26.63 -21.22
CA ALA A 226 -2.21 -27.94 -21.85
C ALA A 226 -3.15 -29.02 -21.27
N THR A 227 -3.48 -28.94 -19.97
CA THR A 227 -4.30 -29.98 -19.31
C THR A 227 -5.80 -29.78 -19.46
N ARG A 228 -6.29 -28.60 -19.89
CA ARG A 228 -7.74 -28.31 -19.90
C ARG A 228 -8.39 -28.27 -21.29
N TYR A 229 -7.64 -28.05 -22.37
CA TYR A 229 -8.27 -27.83 -23.70
C TYR A 229 -7.59 -28.45 -24.92
N GLY A 230 -6.49 -29.22 -24.79
CA GLY A 230 -5.99 -30.10 -25.87
C GLY A 230 -5.90 -29.52 -27.29
N ARG A 231 -5.79 -28.19 -27.44
CA ARG A 231 -5.72 -27.51 -28.74
C ARG A 231 -4.31 -26.97 -28.93
N GLY A 232 -3.67 -27.41 -30.00
CA GLY A 232 -2.46 -26.80 -30.52
C GLY A 232 -2.71 -25.31 -30.75
N VAL A 233 -1.78 -24.49 -30.29
CA VAL A 233 -1.80 -23.04 -30.51
C VAL A 233 -1.05 -22.80 -31.82
N ASP A 234 -1.69 -22.12 -32.77
CA ASP A 234 -1.09 -21.73 -34.04
C ASP A 234 0.13 -20.81 -33.82
N GLU A 235 1.22 -21.04 -34.56
CA GLU A 235 2.52 -20.39 -34.38
C GLU A 235 2.47 -18.85 -34.58
N GLU A 236 1.60 -18.32 -35.44
CA GLU A 236 1.44 -16.86 -35.63
C GLU A 236 0.84 -16.16 -34.40
N GLN A 237 -0.03 -16.84 -33.64
CA GLN A 237 -0.52 -16.28 -32.36
C GLN A 237 0.54 -16.33 -31.26
N GLU A 238 1.68 -16.99 -31.46
CA GLU A 238 2.77 -16.99 -30.49
C GLU A 238 3.60 -15.72 -30.55
N ASP A 239 3.78 -15.11 -31.72
CA ASP A 239 4.63 -13.92 -31.86
C ASP A 239 3.98 -12.67 -31.26
N GLU A 240 2.68 -12.44 -31.47
CA GLU A 240 1.94 -11.35 -30.80
C GLU A 240 1.89 -11.53 -29.26
N LYS A 241 1.86 -12.78 -28.77
CA LYS A 241 1.89 -13.06 -27.33
C LYS A 241 3.28 -12.84 -26.73
N LYS A 242 4.36 -13.13 -27.46
CA LYS A 242 5.76 -12.90 -27.03
C LYS A 242 6.02 -11.45 -26.67
N ASP A 243 5.40 -10.51 -27.38
CA ASP A 243 5.56 -9.08 -27.09
C ASP A 243 4.90 -8.67 -25.78
N LEU A 244 3.69 -9.17 -25.48
CA LEU A 244 2.98 -8.86 -24.22
C LEU A 244 3.69 -9.43 -22.98
N HIS A 245 4.49 -10.50 -23.10
CA HIS A 245 5.29 -11.03 -21.99
C HIS A 245 6.37 -10.06 -21.50
N ARG A 246 6.83 -9.14 -22.36
CA ARG A 246 7.89 -8.18 -22.07
C ARG A 246 7.37 -6.79 -21.68
N THR A 247 6.07 -6.67 -21.55
CA THR A 247 5.44 -5.41 -21.14
C THR A 247 5.22 -5.37 -19.63
N GLN A 248 5.12 -4.16 -19.09
CA GLN A 248 4.82 -3.91 -17.68
C GLN A 248 3.31 -3.70 -17.49
N MET A 249 2.73 -4.19 -16.39
CA MET A 249 1.32 -3.92 -16.08
C MET A 249 0.98 -2.42 -16.18
N ARG A 250 -0.12 -2.10 -16.87
CA ARG A 250 -0.61 -0.71 -16.96
C ARG A 250 -1.06 -0.21 -15.58
N PRO A 251 -0.72 1.05 -15.21
CA PRO A 251 -1.08 1.63 -13.91
C PRO A 251 -2.60 1.69 -13.71
N GLU A 252 -3.37 1.91 -14.79
CA GLU A 252 -4.83 1.94 -14.73
C GLU A 252 -5.42 0.59 -14.28
N TRP A 253 -4.82 -0.52 -14.72
CA TRP A 253 -5.26 -1.85 -14.30
C TRP A 253 -4.97 -2.11 -12.83
N LEU A 254 -3.82 -1.65 -12.33
CA LEU A 254 -3.50 -1.74 -10.90
C LEU A 254 -4.48 -0.88 -10.08
N CYS A 255 -4.74 0.35 -10.52
CA CYS A 255 -5.67 1.26 -9.87
C CYS A 255 -7.08 0.66 -9.78
N ASP A 256 -7.62 0.19 -10.91
CA ASP A 256 -8.94 -0.44 -10.97
C ASP A 256 -8.98 -1.72 -10.12
N TRP A 257 -7.89 -2.50 -10.10
CA TRP A 257 -7.77 -3.69 -9.27
C TRP A 257 -7.74 -3.35 -7.78
N ILE A 258 -6.98 -2.33 -7.34
CA ILE A 258 -6.94 -1.87 -5.95
C ILE A 258 -8.34 -1.43 -5.51
N ALA A 259 -9.02 -0.60 -6.29
CA ALA A 259 -10.37 -0.15 -5.98
C ALA A 259 -11.36 -1.34 -5.90
N GLY A 260 -11.26 -2.29 -6.83
CA GLY A 260 -12.06 -3.52 -6.80
C GLY A 260 -11.78 -4.39 -5.58
N ASN A 261 -10.52 -4.47 -5.16
CA ASN A 261 -10.10 -5.22 -3.97
C ASN A 261 -10.63 -4.59 -2.68
N ILE A 262 -10.51 -3.27 -2.52
CA ILE A 262 -11.05 -2.53 -1.38
C ILE A 262 -12.57 -2.75 -1.31
N ARG A 263 -13.29 -2.52 -2.43
CA ARG A 263 -14.74 -2.75 -2.51
C ARG A 263 -15.14 -4.15 -2.04
N ARG A 264 -14.40 -5.17 -2.48
CA ARG A 264 -14.64 -6.56 -2.09
C ARG A 264 -14.38 -6.78 -0.60
N LEU A 265 -13.27 -6.29 -0.06
CA LEU A 265 -12.95 -6.46 1.35
C LEU A 265 -13.95 -5.71 2.26
N THR A 266 -14.44 -4.55 1.83
CA THR A 266 -15.43 -3.77 2.57
C THR A 266 -16.87 -4.25 2.38
N ALA A 267 -17.12 -5.23 1.51
CA ALA A 267 -18.47 -5.76 1.30
C ALA A 267 -19.00 -6.56 2.52
N MET A 268 -18.10 -7.01 3.41
CA MET A 268 -18.43 -7.72 4.65
C MET A 268 -19.35 -8.94 4.44
N ASP A 269 -19.17 -9.64 3.33
CA ASP A 269 -19.80 -10.93 3.10
C ASP A 269 -19.19 -12.02 4.00
N TYR A 270 -19.78 -13.22 3.97
CA TYR A 270 -19.30 -14.38 4.73
C TYR A 270 -17.78 -14.66 4.57
N SER A 271 -17.22 -14.36 3.40
CA SER A 271 -15.81 -14.64 3.10
C SER A 271 -14.88 -13.48 3.47
N THR A 272 -15.39 -12.26 3.59
CA THR A 272 -14.59 -11.03 3.73
C THR A 272 -14.69 -10.38 5.10
N MET A 273 -15.74 -10.69 5.88
CA MET A 273 -16.00 -10.13 7.21
C MET A 273 -14.79 -10.17 8.16
N HIS A 274 -14.05 -11.29 8.19
CA HIS A 274 -12.89 -11.43 9.09
C HIS A 274 -11.68 -10.55 8.73
N TYR A 275 -11.68 -9.99 7.52
CA TYR A 275 -10.61 -9.17 6.97
C TYR A 275 -11.03 -7.71 6.89
N GLY A 276 -12.24 -7.42 6.39
CA GLY A 276 -12.73 -6.07 6.15
C GLY A 276 -12.99 -5.25 7.42
N GLY A 277 -13.24 -5.91 8.56
CA GLY A 277 -13.60 -5.22 9.81
C GLY A 277 -12.57 -4.17 10.25
N ILE A 278 -11.27 -4.48 10.11
CA ILE A 278 -10.20 -3.55 10.48
C ILE A 278 -10.23 -2.25 9.66
N PHE A 279 -10.73 -2.26 8.42
CA PHE A 279 -10.85 -1.03 7.64
C PHE A 279 -11.93 -0.12 8.23
N TYR A 280 -13.09 -0.69 8.56
CA TYR A 280 -14.17 0.05 9.21
C TYR A 280 -13.80 0.54 10.61
N GLU A 281 -12.99 -0.19 11.36
CA GLU A 281 -12.57 0.22 12.70
C GLU A 281 -11.51 1.32 12.69
N ARG A 282 -10.68 1.40 11.63
CA ARG A 282 -9.43 2.17 11.67
C ARG A 282 -9.32 3.29 10.65
N ILE A 283 -10.09 3.26 9.57
CA ILE A 283 -9.98 4.24 8.48
C ILE A 283 -11.28 5.00 8.35
N ASP A 284 -11.23 6.32 8.17
CA ASP A 284 -12.43 7.11 7.87
C ASP A 284 -12.78 7.07 6.38
N GLU A 285 -11.82 7.44 5.55
CA GLU A 285 -11.97 7.57 4.11
C GLU A 285 -10.77 6.94 3.39
N ILE A 286 -11.05 6.16 2.33
CA ILE A 286 -10.03 5.70 1.38
C ILE A 286 -10.31 6.33 0.02
N VAL A 287 -9.31 6.99 -0.55
CA VAL A 287 -9.38 7.56 -1.91
C VAL A 287 -8.36 6.86 -2.78
N VAL A 288 -8.81 6.31 -3.92
CA VAL A 288 -7.93 5.72 -4.92
C VAL A 288 -7.80 6.69 -6.08
N LEU A 289 -6.56 7.04 -6.39
CA LEU A 289 -6.16 8.00 -7.41
C LEU A 289 -5.30 7.31 -8.49
N LEU A 290 -5.38 7.82 -9.71
CA LEU A 290 -4.47 7.51 -10.81
C LEU A 290 -3.82 8.80 -11.26
N ASP A 291 -2.50 8.91 -11.12
CA ASP A 291 -1.75 10.15 -11.43
C ASP A 291 -2.33 11.40 -10.75
N GLY A 292 -2.88 11.24 -9.55
CA GLY A 292 -3.54 12.31 -8.78
C GLY A 292 -5.01 12.56 -9.14
N GLU A 293 -5.54 11.95 -10.21
CA GLU A 293 -6.96 12.03 -10.56
C GLU A 293 -7.78 11.01 -9.78
N GLU A 294 -8.94 11.44 -9.26
CA GLU A 294 -9.81 10.58 -8.48
C GLU A 294 -10.48 9.48 -9.31
N ARG A 295 -10.40 8.24 -8.80
CA ARG A 295 -10.97 7.05 -9.45
C ARG A 295 -12.03 6.37 -8.59
N ALA A 296 -11.85 6.35 -7.28
CA ALA A 296 -12.83 5.81 -6.34
C ALA A 296 -12.68 6.44 -4.94
N ILE A 297 -13.81 6.66 -4.26
CA ILE A 297 -13.86 7.06 -2.84
C ILE A 297 -14.64 5.99 -2.05
N PHE A 298 -14.12 5.65 -0.88
CA PHE A 298 -14.77 4.78 0.11
C PHE A 298 -14.90 5.52 1.43
N LYS A 299 -16.09 6.04 1.72
CA LYS A 299 -16.42 6.69 3.00
C LYS A 299 -16.87 5.63 3.99
N LEU A 300 -15.95 5.10 4.79
CA LEU A 300 -16.21 3.90 5.59
C LEU A 300 -17.21 4.14 6.72
N GLY A 301 -17.28 5.36 7.28
CA GLY A 301 -18.31 5.71 8.26
C GLY A 301 -19.73 5.62 7.71
N GLN A 302 -19.93 6.08 6.46
CA GLN A 302 -21.20 5.97 5.75
C GLN A 302 -21.48 4.52 5.33
N MET A 303 -20.50 3.84 4.72
CA MET A 303 -20.67 2.45 4.31
C MET A 303 -20.98 1.52 5.50
N LEU A 304 -20.40 1.80 6.68
CA LEU A 304 -20.69 1.07 7.91
C LEU A 304 -22.15 1.27 8.33
N SER A 305 -22.66 2.50 8.25
CA SER A 305 -24.03 2.82 8.67
C SER A 305 -25.06 2.15 7.76
N GLU A 306 -24.77 2.06 6.46
CA GLU A 306 -25.57 1.39 5.43
C GLU A 306 -25.44 -0.14 5.43
N LEU A 307 -24.40 -0.69 6.07
CA LEU A 307 -24.15 -2.13 6.06
C LEU A 307 -25.30 -2.92 6.69
N TYR A 308 -25.93 -3.80 5.90
CA TYR A 308 -27.00 -4.68 6.39
C TYR A 308 -26.43 -5.84 7.21
N PRO A 309 -26.83 -5.98 8.48
CA PRO A 309 -26.36 -7.06 9.33
C PRO A 309 -27.12 -8.37 9.01
N TRP A 310 -26.46 -9.33 8.36
CA TRP A 310 -27.07 -10.62 8.01
C TRP A 310 -27.03 -11.66 9.16
N GLY A 311 -26.68 -11.24 10.39
CA GLY A 311 -26.69 -12.09 11.59
C GLY A 311 -26.27 -11.34 12.87
N SER A 312 -26.52 -11.93 14.04
CA SER A 312 -26.23 -11.29 15.34
C SER A 312 -24.75 -10.94 15.53
N ALA A 313 -23.84 -11.82 15.12
CA ALA A 313 -22.40 -11.57 15.25
C ALA A 313 -21.94 -10.33 14.47
N ILE A 314 -22.50 -10.08 13.28
CA ILE A 314 -22.13 -8.92 12.47
C ILE A 314 -22.81 -7.64 13.01
N GLN A 315 -23.99 -7.77 13.62
CA GLN A 315 -24.65 -6.68 14.31
C GLN A 315 -23.85 -6.24 15.55
N GLU A 316 -23.45 -7.20 16.40
CA GLU A 316 -22.62 -6.95 17.57
C GLU A 316 -21.27 -6.33 17.19
N TRP A 317 -20.64 -6.84 16.12
CA TRP A 317 -19.42 -6.24 15.57
C TRP A 317 -19.67 -4.81 15.08
N LYS A 318 -20.74 -4.56 14.33
CA LYS A 318 -21.07 -3.22 13.79
C LYS A 318 -21.28 -2.21 14.91
N GLU A 319 -22.00 -2.57 15.98
CA GLU A 319 -22.21 -1.72 17.15
C GLU A 319 -20.88 -1.41 17.86
N LYS A 320 -20.02 -2.43 18.02
CA LYS A 320 -18.68 -2.25 18.58
C LYS A 320 -17.82 -1.33 17.71
N ALA A 321 -17.80 -1.54 16.40
CA ALA A 321 -17.03 -0.73 15.46
C ALA A 321 -17.50 0.73 15.47
N ILE A 322 -18.81 0.98 15.52
CA ILE A 322 -19.37 2.33 15.67
C ILE A 322 -18.85 3.00 16.94
N LYS A 323 -18.88 2.29 18.07
CA LYS A 323 -18.39 2.82 19.34
C LYS A 323 -16.90 3.15 19.28
N GLU A 324 -16.07 2.25 18.76
CA GLU A 324 -14.63 2.46 18.61
C GLU A 324 -14.30 3.65 17.69
N ARG A 325 -15.05 3.82 16.60
CA ARG A 325 -14.91 4.97 15.70
C ARG A 325 -15.17 6.30 16.42
N LEU A 326 -16.25 6.37 17.22
CA LEU A 326 -16.56 7.55 18.01
C LEU A 326 -15.48 7.86 19.05
N GLU A 327 -14.96 6.83 19.74
CA GLU A 327 -13.87 6.98 20.73
C GLU A 327 -12.55 7.46 20.10
N THR A 328 -12.30 7.09 18.85
CA THR A 328 -11.09 7.45 18.10
C THR A 328 -11.24 8.69 17.22
N GLY A 329 -12.42 9.32 17.21
CA GLY A 329 -12.69 10.54 16.44
C GLY A 329 -12.90 10.32 14.94
N LEU A 330 -13.16 9.09 14.50
CA LEU A 330 -13.54 8.77 13.13
C LEU A 330 -15.03 9.05 12.90
N SER A 331 -15.41 9.38 11.66
CA SER A 331 -16.80 9.75 11.36
C SER A 331 -17.76 8.57 11.50
N VAL A 332 -18.98 8.83 11.96
CA VAL A 332 -20.09 7.88 11.94
C VAL A 332 -21.31 8.62 11.43
N VAL A 333 -21.97 8.09 10.41
CA VAL A 333 -23.25 8.61 9.93
C VAL A 333 -24.36 7.94 10.73
N ASN A 334 -25.17 8.71 11.44
CA ASN A 334 -26.35 8.19 12.11
C ASN A 334 -27.42 7.91 11.05
N SER A 335 -27.75 6.65 10.77
CA SER A 335 -28.77 6.27 9.79
C SER A 335 -30.22 6.57 10.22
N ASN A 336 -30.44 7.45 11.21
CA ASN A 336 -31.72 7.72 11.86
C ASN A 336 -32.22 9.17 11.66
N GLU A 337 -31.79 9.86 10.59
CA GLU A 337 -32.42 11.11 10.12
C GLU A 337 -33.11 10.92 8.77
#